data_AF-A0A9W7AUE5-F1
#
_entry.id   AF-A0A9W7AUE5-F1
#
_cell.length_a   1.000
_cell.length_b   1.000
_cell.length_c   1.000
_cell.angle_alpha   90.00
_cell.angle_beta   90.00
_cell.angle_gamma   90.00
#
_symmetry.space_group_name_H-M   'P 1'
#
loop_
_entity.id
_entity.type
_entity.pdbx_description
1 polymer ?
#
loop_
_entity_poly.entity_id
_entity_poly.type
_entity_poly.pdbx_seq_one_letter_code
_entity_poly.pdbx_strand_id
1 'polypeptide(L)'
;MASGIPYTIVRPGGLVGGGFGTSTDSRAKGREAGKEVKVIVGAEGDVDGARDILRADVARIIASVLEERELAEGKTIECVAKPATGTKEETNVSDALGNISKDN
;
A
#
# COMPACT_ATOMS: atom_id res chain seq x y z
N MET A 1 -25.76 2.79 10.20
CA MET A 1 -25.41 1.79 11.22
C MET A 1 -24.00 1.31 10.92
N ALA A 2 -23.05 1.50 11.83
CA ALA A 2 -21.73 0.87 11.70
C ALA A 2 -21.88 -0.63 12.02
N SER A 3 -21.17 -1.50 11.30
CA SER A 3 -21.30 -2.96 11.44
C SER A 3 -20.83 -3.49 12.80
N GLY A 4 -20.12 -2.70 13.60
CA GLY A 4 -19.49 -3.14 14.85
C GLY A 4 -18.32 -4.11 14.66
N ILE A 5 -17.97 -4.41 13.41
CA ILE A 5 -16.87 -5.31 13.06
C ILE A 5 -15.62 -4.46 12.85
N PRO A 6 -14.51 -4.72 13.58
CA PRO A 6 -13.21 -4.12 13.32
C PRO A 6 -12.82 -4.28 11.86
N TYR A 7 -12.48 -3.18 11.19
CA TYR A 7 -12.16 -3.20 9.76
C TYR A 7 -10.96 -2.30 9.45
N THR A 8 -10.31 -2.60 8.33
CA THR A 8 -9.29 -1.76 7.70
C THR A 8 -9.58 -1.78 6.21
N ILE A 9 -9.57 -0.62 5.56
CA ILE A 9 -9.79 -0.51 4.13
C ILE A 9 -8.43 -0.34 3.45
N VAL A 10 -8.04 -1.25 2.56
CA VAL A 10 -6.85 -1.12 1.73
C VAL A 10 -7.27 -0.79 0.29
N ARG A 11 -6.83 0.37 -0.21
CA ARG A 11 -7.12 0.91 -1.55
C ARG A 11 -5.84 0.93 -2.38
N PRO A 12 -5.54 -0.15 -3.12
CA PRO A 12 -4.38 -0.15 -3.99
C PRO A 12 -4.63 0.67 -5.26
N GLY A 13 -3.54 1.16 -5.85
CA GLY A 13 -3.53 1.56 -7.25
C GLY A 13 -3.81 0.38 -8.20
N GLY A 14 -3.68 0.63 -9.50
CA GLY A 14 -3.77 -0.36 -10.56
C GLY A 14 -2.87 -1.58 -10.30
N LEU A 15 -3.49 -2.75 -10.14
CA LEU A 15 -2.75 -3.96 -9.81
C LEU A 15 -1.95 -4.49 -11.01
N VAL A 16 -0.64 -4.63 -10.83
CA VAL A 16 0.29 -5.17 -11.84
C VAL A 16 1.03 -6.42 -11.35
N GLY A 17 1.68 -7.15 -12.25
CA GLY A 17 2.54 -8.30 -11.91
C GLY A 17 1.80 -9.59 -11.54
N GLY A 18 0.55 -9.75 -11.99
CA GLY A 18 -0.25 -10.97 -11.81
C GLY A 18 -0.35 -11.75 -13.10
N GLY A 19 0.59 -12.67 -13.35
CA GLY A 19 0.55 -13.56 -14.51
C GLY A 19 0.36 -15.01 -14.11
N PHE A 20 -0.88 -15.50 -14.10
CA PHE A 20 -1.14 -16.87 -14.51
C PHE A 20 -1.51 -16.83 -15.99
N GLY A 21 -0.60 -17.26 -16.86
CA GLY A 21 -0.84 -17.35 -18.29
C GLY A 21 -0.61 -16.05 -19.07
N THR A 22 0.44 -16.07 -19.89
CA THR A 22 0.56 -15.47 -21.23
C THR A 22 0.43 -13.96 -21.47
N SER A 23 0.38 -13.08 -20.46
CA SER A 23 0.74 -11.67 -20.69
C SER A 23 1.85 -11.21 -19.76
N THR A 24 3.01 -10.91 -20.36
CA THR A 24 4.05 -10.10 -19.74
C THR A 24 3.43 -8.72 -19.48
N ASP A 25 2.94 -8.49 -18.26
CA ASP A 25 2.46 -7.18 -17.83
C ASP A 25 3.62 -6.18 -17.95
N SER A 26 3.64 -5.43 -19.04
CA SER A 26 4.72 -4.51 -19.39
C SER A 26 4.89 -3.43 -18.31
N ARG A 27 3.84 -3.14 -17.54
CA ARG A 27 3.86 -2.20 -16.41
C ARG A 27 4.57 -2.77 -15.18
N ALA A 28 4.72 -4.08 -15.08
CA ALA A 28 5.50 -4.75 -14.04
C ALA A 28 6.97 -4.98 -14.43
N LYS A 29 7.35 -4.74 -15.69
CA LYS A 29 8.69 -5.02 -16.19
C LYS A 29 9.74 -4.17 -15.46
N GLY A 30 10.72 -4.84 -14.85
CA GLY A 30 11.81 -4.19 -14.14
C GLY A 30 11.46 -3.69 -12.74
N ARG A 31 10.23 -3.93 -12.26
CA ARG A 31 9.84 -3.65 -10.87
C ARG A 31 10.09 -4.88 -10.00
N GLU A 32 10.53 -4.64 -8.78
CA GLU A 32 10.73 -5.67 -7.77
C GLU A 32 9.87 -5.38 -6.55
N ALA A 33 9.22 -6.43 -6.03
CA ALA A 33 8.37 -6.32 -4.85
C ALA A 33 9.16 -5.80 -3.65
N GLY A 34 8.62 -4.80 -2.97
CA GLY A 34 9.11 -4.19 -1.73
C GLY A 34 10.12 -3.08 -1.94
N LYS A 35 10.49 -2.76 -3.18
CA LYS A 35 11.46 -1.69 -3.46
C LYS A 35 10.81 -0.34 -3.77
N GLU A 36 9.57 -0.35 -4.23
CA GLU A 36 8.87 0.83 -4.74
C GLU A 36 7.45 0.86 -4.18
N VAL A 37 7.29 1.10 -2.88
CA VAL A 37 5.97 1.13 -2.24
C VAL A 37 5.81 2.44 -1.46
N LYS A 38 4.73 3.18 -1.75
CA LYS A 38 4.27 4.32 -0.97
C LYS A 38 2.98 3.90 -0.27
N VAL A 39 2.96 4.03 1.06
CA VAL A 39 1.80 3.75 1.91
C VAL A 39 1.33 5.08 2.49
N ILE A 40 0.05 5.41 2.26
CA ILE A 40 -0.57 6.61 2.80
C ILE A 40 -1.75 6.15 3.64
N VAL A 41 -1.85 6.68 4.85
CA VAL A 41 -2.93 6.34 5.78
C VAL A 41 -3.83 7.57 5.89
N GLY A 42 -5.09 7.42 5.54
CA GLY A 42 -6.02 8.52 5.26
C GLY A 42 -6.70 8.33 3.91
N ALA A 43 -7.84 8.99 3.70
CA ALA A 43 -8.50 9.00 2.40
C ALA A 43 -7.96 10.16 1.55
N GLU A 44 -7.79 9.92 0.24
CA GLU A 44 -7.39 10.92 -0.76
C GLU A 44 -5.96 11.45 -0.59
N GLY A 45 -5.04 10.57 -0.20
CA GLY A 45 -3.63 10.90 -0.09
C GLY A 45 -3.02 11.30 -1.44
N ASP A 46 -2.15 12.30 -1.46
CA ASP A 46 -1.42 12.64 -2.68
C ASP A 46 -0.44 11.50 -3.03
N VAL A 47 -0.75 10.82 -4.14
CA VAL A 47 0.02 9.70 -4.67
C VAL A 47 1.09 10.12 -5.67
N ASP A 48 1.38 11.42 -5.82
CA ASP A 48 2.42 11.99 -6.70
C ASP A 48 2.31 11.50 -8.16
N GLY A 49 1.08 11.27 -8.63
CA GLY A 49 0.81 10.74 -9.97
C GLY A 49 1.13 9.25 -10.15
N ALA A 50 1.54 8.53 -9.10
CA ALA A 50 1.64 7.08 -9.12
C ALA A 50 0.26 6.43 -9.28
N ARG A 51 0.16 5.42 -10.15
CA ARG A 51 -1.12 4.80 -10.50
C ARG A 51 -1.19 3.30 -10.33
N ASP A 52 -0.06 2.60 -10.24
CA ASP A 52 -0.02 1.14 -10.25
C ASP A 52 0.76 0.62 -9.04
N ILE A 53 0.51 -0.61 -8.60
CA ILE A 53 1.26 -1.32 -7.55
C ILE A 53 1.35 -2.82 -7.86
N LEU A 54 2.46 -3.48 -7.51
CA LEU A 54 2.59 -4.93 -7.66
C LEU A 54 1.62 -5.65 -6.71
N ARG A 55 0.95 -6.70 -7.21
CA ARG A 55 0.10 -7.57 -6.37
C ARG A 55 0.85 -8.15 -5.17
N ALA A 56 2.12 -8.48 -5.36
CA ALA A 56 2.98 -8.98 -4.29
C ALA A 56 3.16 -7.95 -3.15
N ASP A 57 3.21 -6.66 -3.48
CA ASP A 57 3.35 -5.59 -2.48
C ASP A 57 2.06 -5.33 -1.73
N VAL A 58 0.92 -5.39 -2.44
CA VAL A 58 -0.40 -5.35 -1.78
C VAL A 58 -0.53 -6.49 -0.77
N ALA A 59 -0.09 -7.70 -1.13
CA ALA A 59 -0.12 -8.85 -0.22
C ALA A 59 0.76 -8.63 1.03
N ARG A 60 1.95 -8.03 0.87
CA ARG A 60 2.81 -7.66 2.00
C ARG A 60 2.18 -6.62 2.91
N ILE A 61 1.56 -5.58 2.32
CA ILE A 61 0.85 -4.56 3.09
C ILE A 61 -0.29 -5.18 3.90
N ILE A 62 -1.06 -6.10 3.31
CA ILE A 62 -2.12 -6.82 4.01
C ILE A 62 -1.54 -7.64 5.17
N ALA A 63 -0.42 -8.33 4.97
CA ALA A 63 0.23 -9.08 6.05
C ALA A 63 0.63 -8.15 7.21
N SER A 64 1.26 -7.01 6.93
CA SER A 64 1.63 -6.03 7.96
C SER A 64 0.41 -5.41 8.66
N VAL A 65 -0.69 -5.15 7.94
CA VAL A 65 -1.96 -4.68 8.54
C VAL A 65 -2.53 -5.70 9.53
N LEU A 66 -2.40 -6.99 9.23
CA LEU A 66 -2.86 -8.05 10.13
C LEU A 66 -1.97 -8.18 11.37
N GLU A 67 -0.65 -7.95 11.22
CA GLU A 67 0.31 -7.91 12.34
C GLU A 67 0.06 -6.69 13.25
N GLU A 68 -0.26 -5.53 12.67
CA GLU A 68 -0.46 -4.25 13.35
C GLU A 68 -1.95 -3.91 13.54
N ARG A 69 -2.78 -4.92 13.79
CA ARG A 69 -4.25 -4.81 13.75
C ARG A 69 -4.80 -3.67 14.61
N GLU A 70 -4.26 -3.46 15.81
CA GLU A 70 -4.71 -2.42 16.72
C GLU A 70 -4.48 -1.01 16.16
N LEU A 71 -3.39 -0.80 15.43
CA LEU A 71 -3.06 0.48 14.80
C LEU A 71 -3.81 0.71 13.49
N ALA A 72 -4.15 -0.38 12.79
CA ALA A 72 -4.84 -0.34 11.50
C ALA A 72 -6.37 -0.30 11.60
N GLU A 73 -6.96 -0.58 12.77
CA GLU A 73 -8.40 -0.60 12.96
C GLU A 73 -9.03 0.77 12.67
N GLY A 74 -10.10 0.76 11.86
CA GLY A 74 -10.83 1.96 11.44
C GLY A 74 -10.05 2.83 10.44
N LYS A 75 -8.88 2.40 9.97
CA LYS A 75 -8.06 3.16 9.03
C LYS A 75 -8.39 2.81 7.58
N THR A 76 -8.23 3.81 6.72
CA THR A 76 -8.11 3.63 5.27
C THR A 76 -6.65 3.79 4.89
N ILE A 77 -6.13 2.85 4.10
CA ILE A 77 -4.75 2.76 3.66
C ILE A 77 -4.75 2.78 2.14
N GLU A 78 -4.17 3.81 1.56
CA GLU A 78 -3.95 3.94 0.12
C GLU A 78 -2.51 3.51 -0.20
N CYS A 79 -2.32 2.71 -1.24
CA CYS A 79 -0.99 2.21 -1.60
C CYS A 79 -0.73 2.17 -3.10
N VAL A 80 0.43 2.67 -3.49
CA VAL A 80 0.88 2.81 -4.89
C VAL A 80 2.37 2.52 -5.01
N ALA A 81 2.85 2.20 -6.20
CA ALA A 81 4.28 2.12 -6.46
C ALA A 81 4.87 3.52 -6.65
N LYS A 82 5.88 3.88 -5.86
CA LYS A 82 6.56 5.17 -5.99
C LYS A 82 7.38 5.18 -7.31
N PRO A 83 7.28 6.22 -8.16
CA PRO A 83 8.21 6.37 -9.27
C PRO A 83 9.63 6.55 -8.71
N ALA A 84 10.65 6.00 -9.38
CA ALA A 84 12.05 6.10 -8.97
C ALA A 84 12.62 7.53 -9.10
N THR A 85 12.10 8.49 -8.33
CA THR A 85 12.66 9.84 -8.22
C THR A 85 13.64 9.89 -7.06
N GLY A 86 14.74 9.13 -7.15
CA GLY A 86 15.99 9.36 -6.40
C GLY A 86 16.01 9.26 -4.86
N THR A 87 14.87 9.28 -4.16
CA THR A 87 14.79 9.15 -2.70
C THR A 87 14.13 7.82 -2.33
N LYS A 88 14.99 6.88 -1.89
CA LYS A 88 14.56 5.67 -1.19
C LYS A 88 13.88 6.09 0.12
N GLU A 89 12.57 6.16 0.10
CA GLU A 89 11.78 6.14 1.33
C GLU A 89 11.14 4.76 1.37
N GLU A 90 11.69 3.90 2.23
CA GLU A 90 11.00 2.70 2.66
C GLU A 90 9.95 3.15 3.67
N THR A 91 8.74 3.46 3.22
CA THR A 91 7.65 3.67 4.18
C THR A 91 7.16 2.30 4.61
N ASN A 92 7.72 1.77 5.71
CA ASN A 92 7.19 0.58 6.34
C ASN A 92 5.75 0.87 6.80
N VAL A 93 4.85 -0.10 6.66
CA VAL A 93 3.43 0.05 7.04
C VAL A 93 3.32 0.44 8.52
N SER A 94 4.14 -0.15 9.39
CA SER A 94 4.17 0.18 10.82
C SER A 94 4.56 1.65 11.06
N ASP A 95 5.49 2.21 10.28
CA ASP A 95 5.89 3.62 10.39
C ASP A 95 4.78 4.55 9.90
N ALA A 96 4.10 4.19 8.80
CA ALA A 96 2.96 4.94 8.27
C ALA A 96 1.78 4.98 9.26
N LEU A 97 1.51 3.86 9.93
CA LEU A 97 0.47 3.76 10.97
C LEU A 97 0.86 4.49 12.25
N GLY A 98 2.12 4.36 12.68
CA GLY A 98 2.63 4.97 13.91
C GLY A 98 2.76 6.50 13.87
N ASN A 99 3.03 7.08 12.70
CA ASN A 99 3.17 8.53 12.55
C ASN A 99 1.86 9.31 12.73
N ILE A 100 0.70 8.68 12.55
CA ILE A 100 -0.62 9.33 12.76
C ILE A 100 -1.06 9.26 14.23
N SER A 101 -0.51 8.32 15.01
CA SER A 101 -0.84 8.17 16.43
C SER A 101 -0.37 9.36 17.29
N LYS A 102 0.52 10.21 16.77
CA LYS A 102 1.07 11.37 17.50
C LYS A 102 0.32 12.69 17.28
N ASP A 103 -0.62 12.73 16.33
CA ASP A 103 -1.37 13.95 15.98
C ASP A 103 -2.80 13.98 16.55
N ASN A 104 -3.14 13.04 17.44
CA ASN A 104 -4.41 13.00 18.19
C ASN A 104 -4.22 13.36 19.67
#